data_AF-A0A976CBB1-F1
#
_entry.id   AF-A0A976CBB1-F1
#
_cell.length_a   1.000
_cell.length_b   1.000
_cell.length_c   1.000
_cell.angle_alpha   90.00
_cell.angle_beta   90.00
_cell.angle_gamma   90.00
#
_symmetry.space_group_name_H-M   'P 1'
#
loop_
_entity.id
_entity.type
_entity.pdbx_description
1 polymer ?
#
loop_
_entity_poly.entity_id
_entity_poly.type
_entity_poly.pdbx_seq_one_letter_code
_entity_poly.pdbx_strand_id
1 'polypeptide(L)'
;MYKPSTLQYKLLDLQLFYQHLSIFMSNKVSYLADQTIDSHVLWSMGAGAIPLPILDIVAVSAIQLNMYKELCMLYQSDYNEAFAKNMISSIAGATIAKIGASLLKSIPVIGSFLGSMPMVVLSGTSTYAMGQVFKKYLEIGEAVSAFSFDNAKKIYEDAFEKGKSYVEDMRKQANSAMGFKEEEKKSETKENTNKNPSQQESENVIEKLQTLASLKEKGLLTEEEFQEKRKKLLEEL
;
A
#
# COMPACT_ATOMS: atom_id res chain seq x y z
N MET A 1 50.94 -13.81 -35.93
CA MET A 1 49.61 -14.21 -35.40
C MET A 1 49.82 -14.61 -33.94
N TYR A 2 49.48 -13.72 -32.99
CA TYR A 2 49.76 -13.93 -31.56
C TYR A 2 48.70 -14.88 -30.99
N LYS A 3 49.10 -16.10 -30.59
CA LYS A 3 48.18 -17.09 -30.01
C LYS A 3 48.12 -16.81 -28.50
N PRO A 4 46.95 -16.49 -27.93
CA PRO A 4 46.83 -16.18 -26.51
C PRO A 4 47.34 -17.34 -25.64
N SER A 5 48.01 -17.01 -24.52
CA SER A 5 48.65 -18.00 -23.65
C SER A 5 47.59 -18.78 -22.87
N THR A 6 47.94 -20.00 -22.42
CA THR A 6 47.09 -20.84 -21.56
C THR A 6 46.65 -20.16 -20.26
N LEU A 7 47.38 -19.11 -19.82
CA LEU A 7 47.00 -18.28 -18.68
C LEU A 7 45.88 -17.28 -19.01
N GLN A 8 45.86 -16.71 -20.20
CA GLN A 8 44.81 -15.75 -20.60
C GLN A 8 43.43 -16.40 -20.65
N TYR A 9 43.33 -17.65 -21.12
CA TYR A 9 42.08 -18.41 -21.11
C TYR A 9 41.59 -18.70 -19.69
N LYS A 10 42.48 -19.14 -18.79
CA LYS A 10 42.13 -19.39 -17.38
C LYS A 10 41.63 -18.14 -16.66
N LEU A 11 42.21 -16.97 -16.96
CA LEU A 11 41.75 -15.70 -16.39
C LEU A 11 40.37 -15.30 -16.92
N LEU A 12 40.12 -15.51 -18.22
CA LEU A 12 38.81 -15.25 -18.82
C LEU A 12 37.73 -16.17 -18.24
N ASP A 13 38.03 -17.47 -18.09
CA ASP A 13 37.11 -18.44 -17.47
C ASP A 13 36.81 -18.09 -16.01
N LEU A 14 37.83 -17.67 -15.25
CA LEU A 14 37.66 -17.25 -13.87
C LEU A 14 36.80 -15.98 -13.78
N GLN A 15 37.01 -15.01 -14.68
CA GLN A 15 36.22 -13.78 -14.73
C GLN A 15 34.76 -14.06 -15.11
N LEU A 16 34.51 -14.94 -16.08
CA LEU A 16 33.17 -15.40 -16.43
C LEU A 16 32.49 -16.12 -15.25
N PHE A 17 33.23 -16.97 -14.53
CA PHE A 17 32.73 -17.63 -13.33
C PHE A 17 32.33 -16.62 -12.25
N TYR A 18 33.17 -15.62 -11.94
CA TYR A 18 32.82 -14.56 -10.99
C TYR A 18 31.59 -13.76 -11.43
N GLN A 19 31.46 -13.47 -12.72
CA GLN A 19 30.28 -12.78 -13.26
C GLN A 19 29.00 -13.61 -13.09
N HIS A 20 29.06 -14.91 -13.37
CA HIS A 20 27.92 -15.80 -13.15
C HIS A 20 27.56 -15.94 -11.68
N LEU A 21 28.57 -16.05 -10.81
CA LEU A 21 28.37 -16.16 -9.37
C LEU A 21 27.74 -14.88 -8.81
N SER A 22 28.17 -13.69 -9.25
CA SER A 22 27.58 -12.43 -8.81
C SER A 22 26.14 -12.27 -9.27
N ILE A 23 25.82 -12.61 -10.52
CA ILE A 23 24.44 -12.61 -11.04
C ILE A 23 23.57 -13.59 -10.26
N PHE A 24 24.06 -14.79 -10.00
CA PHE A 24 23.33 -15.80 -9.23
C PHE A 24 23.01 -15.31 -7.81
N MET A 25 24.01 -14.73 -7.12
CA MET A 25 23.83 -14.16 -5.79
C MET A 25 22.83 -13.00 -5.80
N SER A 26 22.92 -12.09 -6.79
CA SER A 26 21.98 -10.98 -6.96
C SER A 26 20.55 -11.46 -7.17
N ASN A 27 20.35 -12.48 -8.02
CA ASN A 27 19.02 -13.04 -8.27
C ASN A 27 18.44 -13.70 -7.01
N LYS A 28 19.28 -14.39 -6.23
CA LYS A 28 18.86 -15.01 -4.98
C LYS A 28 18.43 -13.96 -3.94
N VAL A 29 19.19 -12.88 -3.79
CA VAL A 29 18.84 -11.76 -2.90
C VAL A 29 17.53 -11.11 -3.35
N SER A 30 17.39 -10.81 -4.65
CA SER A 30 16.18 -10.22 -5.22
C SER A 30 14.93 -11.11 -5.01
N TYR A 31 15.08 -12.43 -5.12
CA TYR A 31 14.01 -13.39 -4.83
C TYR A 31 13.58 -13.38 -3.35
N LEU A 32 14.54 -13.39 -2.43
CA LEU A 32 14.25 -13.31 -0.98
C LEU A 32 13.60 -11.97 -0.60
N ALA A 33 13.93 -10.90 -1.31
CA ALA A 33 13.31 -9.59 -1.13
C ALA A 33 11.82 -9.65 -1.52
N ASP A 34 11.48 -10.28 -2.64
CA ASP A 34 10.07 -10.46 -3.04
C ASP A 34 9.29 -11.27 -2.01
N GLN A 35 9.86 -12.35 -1.46
CA GLN A 35 9.22 -13.13 -0.38
C GLN A 35 8.98 -12.32 0.90
N THR A 36 9.92 -11.45 1.24
CA THR A 36 9.80 -10.52 2.37
C THR A 36 8.64 -9.56 2.15
N ILE A 37 8.55 -9.00 0.94
CA ILE A 37 7.47 -8.09 0.54
C ILE A 37 6.12 -8.81 0.58
N ASP A 38 6.00 -10.00 0.00
CA ASP A 38 4.76 -10.78 -0.03
C ASP A 38 4.23 -11.08 1.38
N SER A 39 5.13 -11.42 2.31
CA SER A 39 4.78 -11.65 3.71
C SER A 39 4.18 -10.40 4.35
N HIS A 40 4.78 -9.23 4.12
CA HIS A 40 4.30 -7.96 4.65
C HIS A 40 3.01 -7.48 3.96
N VAL A 41 2.83 -7.77 2.68
CA VAL A 41 1.56 -7.57 1.96
C VAL A 41 0.46 -8.33 2.69
N LEU A 42 0.65 -9.62 2.98
CA LEU A 42 -0.35 -10.44 3.68
C LEU A 42 -0.64 -9.91 5.09
N TRP A 43 0.38 -9.49 5.84
CA TRP A 43 0.19 -8.84 7.15
C TRP A 43 -0.60 -7.53 7.05
N SER A 44 -0.30 -6.70 6.05
CA SER A 44 -0.98 -5.42 5.83
C SER A 44 -2.45 -5.61 5.44
N MET A 45 -2.74 -6.67 4.70
CA MET A 45 -4.10 -7.07 4.37
C MET A 45 -4.89 -7.47 5.63
N GLY A 46 -4.25 -8.18 6.57
CA GLY A 46 -4.86 -8.53 7.86
C GLY A 46 -5.06 -7.32 8.78
N ALA A 47 -4.12 -6.37 8.79
CA ALA A 47 -4.21 -5.16 9.61
C ALA A 47 -5.37 -4.23 9.19
N GLY A 48 -5.75 -4.23 7.91
CA GLY A 48 -6.89 -3.46 7.38
C GLY A 48 -8.28 -3.98 7.75
N ALA A 49 -8.38 -4.94 8.68
CA ALA A 49 -9.64 -5.46 9.21
C ALA A 49 -10.13 -4.72 10.46
N ILE A 50 -9.36 -3.77 11.00
CA ILE A 50 -9.76 -2.96 12.16
C ILE A 50 -10.56 -1.75 11.65
N PRO A 51 -11.78 -1.49 12.13
CA PRO A 51 -12.63 -0.41 11.61
C PRO A 51 -12.22 0.97 12.18
N LEU A 52 -10.96 1.37 12.01
CA LEU A 52 -10.41 2.66 12.45
C LEU A 52 -9.43 3.22 11.39
N PRO A 53 -9.88 4.12 10.50
CA PRO A 53 -9.10 4.59 9.34
C PRO A 53 -7.70 5.15 9.64
N ILE A 54 -7.51 5.80 10.79
CA ILE A 54 -6.20 6.36 11.19
C ILE A 54 -5.28 5.25 11.72
N LEU A 55 -5.83 4.31 12.48
CA LEU A 55 -5.07 3.21 13.05
C LEU A 55 -4.55 2.29 11.95
N ASP A 56 -5.35 2.09 10.90
CA ASP A 56 -4.96 1.31 9.71
C ASP A 56 -3.73 1.90 9.01
N ILE A 57 -3.68 3.23 8.83
CA ILE A 57 -2.53 3.90 8.22
C ILE A 57 -1.26 3.73 9.08
N VAL A 58 -1.40 3.88 10.40
CA VAL A 58 -0.27 3.71 11.33
C VAL A 58 0.22 2.26 11.34
N ALA A 59 -0.71 1.29 11.39
CA ALA A 59 -0.40 -0.13 11.35
C ALA A 59 0.31 -0.51 10.05
N VAL A 60 -0.22 -0.09 8.90
CA VAL A 60 0.40 -0.30 7.59
C VAL A 60 1.78 0.36 7.51
N SER A 61 1.93 1.58 8.03
CA SER A 61 3.23 2.26 8.07
C SER A 61 4.23 1.49 8.93
N ALA A 62 3.82 0.96 10.08
CA ALA A 62 4.69 0.12 10.92
C ALA A 62 5.11 -1.17 10.21
N ILE A 63 4.19 -1.82 9.50
CA ILE A 63 4.47 -2.98 8.65
C ILE A 63 5.48 -2.62 7.56
N GLN A 64 5.29 -1.48 6.87
CA GLN A 64 6.21 -1.01 5.83
C GLN A 64 7.60 -0.64 6.39
N LEU A 65 7.69 -0.10 7.61
CA LEU A 65 8.96 0.17 8.28
C LEU A 65 9.70 -1.11 8.66
N ASN A 66 8.98 -2.13 9.15
CA ASN A 66 9.58 -3.44 9.45
C ASN A 66 10.05 -4.13 8.16
N MET A 67 9.25 -4.07 7.09
CA MET A 67 9.62 -4.57 5.76
C MET A 67 10.92 -3.95 5.28
N TYR A 68 11.07 -2.62 5.36
CA TYR A 68 12.30 -1.94 4.97
C TYR A 68 13.50 -2.42 5.80
N LYS A 69 13.33 -2.59 7.11
CA LYS A 69 14.39 -3.11 7.99
C LYS A 69 14.85 -4.50 7.57
N GLU A 70 13.92 -5.40 7.24
CA GLU A 70 14.24 -6.74 6.77
C GLU A 70 14.94 -6.73 5.40
N LEU A 71 14.49 -5.87 4.49
CA LEU A 71 15.17 -5.66 3.21
C LEU A 71 16.60 -5.14 3.42
N CYS A 72 16.83 -4.16 4.30
CA CYS A 72 18.18 -3.68 4.64
C CYS A 72 19.10 -4.82 5.13
N MET A 73 18.60 -5.70 6.02
CA MET A 73 19.37 -6.85 6.49
C MET A 73 19.73 -7.81 5.34
N LEU A 74 18.78 -8.05 4.42
CA LEU A 74 18.98 -8.93 3.28
C LEU A 74 19.98 -8.38 2.26
N TYR A 75 19.94 -7.08 1.98
CA TYR A 75 20.86 -6.38 1.10
C TYR A 75 22.16 -5.94 1.80
N GLN A 76 22.34 -6.27 3.09
CA GLN A 76 23.49 -5.87 3.91
C GLN A 76 23.75 -4.36 3.88
N SER A 77 22.66 -3.58 3.91
CA SER A 77 22.69 -2.12 3.93
C SER A 77 22.29 -1.60 5.30
N ASP A 78 22.77 -0.41 5.66
CA ASP A 78 22.43 0.22 6.93
C ASP A 78 20.94 0.60 6.99
N TYR A 79 20.32 0.31 8.12
CA TYR A 79 18.93 0.69 8.35
C TYR A 79 18.83 2.17 8.72
N ASN A 80 18.12 2.94 7.90
CA ASN A 80 17.84 4.35 8.18
C ASN A 80 16.33 4.58 8.37
N GLU A 81 15.89 4.60 9.63
CA GLU A 81 14.49 4.80 9.99
C GLU A 81 13.93 6.14 9.50
N ALA A 82 14.73 7.22 9.57
CA ALA A 82 14.30 8.55 9.16
C ALA A 82 14.05 8.60 7.64
N PHE A 83 14.93 7.99 6.85
CA PHE A 83 14.73 7.84 5.41
C PHE A 83 13.45 7.06 5.10
N ALA A 84 13.26 5.91 5.76
CA ALA A 84 12.09 5.07 5.55
C ALA A 84 10.78 5.80 5.88
N LYS A 85 10.72 6.47 7.03
CA LYS A 85 9.58 7.28 7.46
C LYS A 85 9.27 8.39 6.47
N ASN A 86 10.30 9.12 6.03
CA ASN A 86 10.14 10.20 5.06
C ASN A 86 9.64 9.69 3.71
N MET A 87 10.13 8.54 3.25
CA MET A 87 9.67 7.92 2.01
C MET A 87 8.20 7.52 2.11
N ILE A 88 7.83 6.80 3.18
CA ILE A 88 6.46 6.36 3.43
C ILE A 88 5.53 7.56 3.54
N SER A 89 5.86 8.55 4.37
CA SER A 89 4.99 9.72 4.59
C SER A 89 4.78 10.54 3.32
N SER A 90 5.83 10.70 2.51
CA SER A 90 5.76 11.52 1.30
C SER A 90 4.94 10.85 0.20
N ILE A 91 5.11 9.54 0.00
CA ILE A 91 4.33 8.77 -0.98
C ILE A 91 2.89 8.56 -0.49
N ALA A 92 2.68 8.24 0.78
CA ALA A 92 1.35 8.12 1.37
C ALA A 92 0.59 9.45 1.29
N GLY A 93 1.25 10.57 1.63
CA GLY A 93 0.68 11.91 1.50
C GLY A 93 0.29 12.24 0.05
N ALA A 94 1.15 11.91 -0.92
CA ALA A 94 0.84 12.07 -2.33
C ALA A 94 -0.34 11.19 -2.78
N THR A 95 -0.46 9.97 -2.26
CA THR A 95 -1.56 9.05 -2.55
C THR A 95 -2.87 9.56 -1.98
N ILE A 96 -2.87 10.01 -0.72
CA ILE A 96 -4.03 10.61 -0.05
C ILE A 96 -4.47 11.89 -0.78
N ALA A 97 -3.51 12.74 -1.17
CA ALA A 97 -3.81 13.96 -1.95
C ALA A 97 -4.47 13.63 -3.29
N LYS A 98 -4.03 12.58 -3.99
CA LYS A 98 -4.68 12.12 -5.23
C LYS A 98 -6.08 11.57 -4.99
N ILE A 99 -6.29 10.81 -3.92
CA ILE A 99 -7.63 10.32 -3.54
C ILE A 99 -8.54 11.52 -3.26
N GLY A 100 -8.10 12.48 -2.44
CA GLY A 100 -8.85 13.70 -2.13
C GLY A 100 -9.11 14.60 -3.35
N ALA A 101 -8.14 14.72 -4.26
CA ALA A 101 -8.29 15.48 -5.50
C ALA A 101 -9.23 14.77 -6.50
N SER A 102 -9.29 13.44 -6.48
CA SER A 102 -10.19 12.66 -7.33
C SER A 102 -11.66 12.81 -6.89
N LEU A 103 -11.89 13.07 -5.61
CA LEU A 103 -13.21 13.45 -5.07
C LEU A 103 -13.66 14.85 -5.55
N LEU A 104 -12.73 15.70 -6.02
CA LEU A 104 -12.99 17.06 -6.52
C LEU A 104 -13.16 17.15 -8.05
N LYS A 105 -13.38 16.02 -8.75
CA LYS A 105 -13.94 15.93 -10.13
C LYS A 105 -13.24 16.75 -11.24
N SER A 106 -11.90 16.82 -11.35
CA SER A 106 -11.28 17.53 -12.50
C SER A 106 -9.95 17.01 -13.07
N ILE A 107 -9.39 15.89 -12.60
CA ILE A 107 -8.13 15.36 -13.18
C ILE A 107 -8.31 13.90 -13.62
N PRO A 108 -8.64 13.64 -14.90
CA PRO A 108 -8.98 12.32 -15.44
C PRO A 108 -7.75 11.49 -15.84
N VAL A 109 -6.70 11.44 -15.00
CA VAL A 109 -5.48 10.70 -15.35
C VAL A 109 -5.14 9.59 -14.34
N ILE A 110 -5.45 9.75 -13.05
CA ILE A 110 -5.20 8.70 -12.03
C ILE A 110 -6.18 8.88 -10.86
N GLY A 111 -7.45 8.45 -10.97
CA GLY A 111 -8.42 8.79 -9.91
C GLY A 111 -9.59 7.86 -9.65
N SER A 112 -10.18 7.24 -10.68
CA SER A 112 -11.47 6.57 -10.50
C SER A 112 -11.39 5.17 -9.87
N PHE A 113 -10.25 4.48 -9.94
CA PHE A 113 -10.13 3.07 -9.50
C PHE A 113 -9.68 2.91 -8.03
N LEU A 114 -8.99 3.91 -7.48
CA LEU A 114 -8.54 3.87 -6.08
C LEU A 114 -9.73 3.90 -5.09
N GLY A 115 -10.81 4.62 -5.44
CA GLY A 115 -11.99 4.76 -4.58
C GLY A 115 -12.88 3.51 -4.46
N SER A 116 -12.81 2.59 -5.43
CA SER A 116 -13.63 1.37 -5.44
C SER A 116 -12.88 0.13 -4.93
N MET A 117 -11.59 0.25 -4.60
CA MET A 117 -10.79 -0.88 -4.17
C MET A 117 -11.06 -1.22 -2.70
N PRO A 118 -11.31 -2.51 -2.35
CA PRO A 118 -11.48 -2.89 -0.95
C PRO A 118 -10.27 -2.49 -0.11
N MET A 119 -10.48 -2.04 1.13
CA MET A 119 -9.41 -1.48 1.96
C MET A 119 -8.26 -2.47 2.22
N VAL A 120 -8.61 -3.76 2.38
CA VAL A 120 -7.64 -4.85 2.51
C VAL A 120 -6.74 -4.95 1.27
N VAL A 121 -7.31 -4.84 0.08
CA VAL A 121 -6.57 -4.87 -1.19
C VAL A 121 -5.73 -3.60 -1.32
N LEU A 122 -6.30 -2.43 -1.00
CA LEU A 122 -5.58 -1.16 -1.00
C LEU A 122 -4.33 -1.18 -0.09
N SER A 123 -4.50 -1.69 1.13
CA SER A 123 -3.42 -1.86 2.09
C SER A 123 -2.31 -2.77 1.56
N GLY A 124 -2.69 -3.94 1.02
CA GLY A 124 -1.76 -4.87 0.39
C GLY A 124 -1.04 -4.27 -0.82
N THR A 125 -1.78 -3.61 -1.72
CA THR A 125 -1.23 -2.99 -2.93
C THR A 125 -0.27 -1.85 -2.58
N SER A 126 -0.60 -1.02 -1.58
CA SER A 126 0.30 0.04 -1.11
C SER A 126 1.58 -0.54 -0.51
N THR A 127 1.47 -1.59 0.29
CA THR A 127 2.62 -2.28 0.90
C THR A 127 3.51 -2.94 -0.16
N TYR A 128 2.91 -3.59 -1.15
CA TYR A 128 3.63 -4.14 -2.30
C TYR A 128 4.40 -3.06 -3.05
N ALA A 129 3.72 -1.96 -3.41
CA ALA A 129 4.32 -0.86 -4.16
C ALA A 129 5.49 -0.21 -3.39
N MET A 130 5.32 0.02 -2.08
CA MET A 130 6.39 0.53 -1.23
C MET A 130 7.56 -0.45 -1.12
N GLY A 131 7.27 -1.76 -1.05
CA GLY A 131 8.28 -2.82 -1.07
C GLY A 131 9.14 -2.75 -2.33
N GLN A 132 8.53 -2.57 -3.50
CA GLN A 132 9.27 -2.43 -4.76
C GLN A 132 10.14 -1.17 -4.80
N VAL A 133 9.69 -0.07 -4.21
CA VAL A 133 10.49 1.17 -4.06
C VAL A 133 11.74 0.89 -3.22
N PHE A 134 11.59 0.28 -2.05
CA PHE A 134 12.70 -0.04 -1.16
C PHE A 134 13.64 -1.08 -1.76
N LYS A 135 13.11 -2.15 -2.35
CA LYS A 135 13.89 -3.15 -3.07
C LYS A 135 14.73 -2.50 -4.15
N LYS A 136 14.14 -1.63 -4.97
CA LYS A 136 14.86 -0.96 -6.05
C LYS A 136 15.93 0.00 -5.53
N TYR A 137 15.63 0.72 -4.45
CA TYR A 137 16.60 1.57 -3.77
C TYR A 137 17.83 0.77 -3.30
N LEU A 138 17.61 -0.37 -2.65
CA LEU A 138 18.67 -1.22 -2.11
C LEU A 138 19.46 -1.96 -3.21
N GLU A 139 18.81 -2.36 -4.32
CA GLU A 139 19.50 -2.94 -5.49
C GLU A 139 20.47 -1.97 -6.17
N ILE A 140 20.17 -0.66 -6.13
CA ILE A 140 21.05 0.39 -6.66
C ILE A 140 22.21 0.68 -5.69
N GLY A 141 21.99 0.46 -4.38
CA GLY A 141 22.95 0.69 -3.31
C GLY A 141 23.06 2.15 -2.85
N GLU A 142 23.95 2.42 -1.89
CA GLU A 142 24.19 3.74 -1.26
C GLU A 142 24.72 4.84 -2.19
N ALA A 143 24.92 4.58 -3.48
CA ALA A 143 25.26 5.62 -4.45
C ALA A 143 24.03 6.51 -4.75
N VAL A 144 23.61 7.29 -3.75
CA VAL A 144 22.46 8.21 -3.71
C VAL A 144 22.71 9.48 -4.53
N SER A 145 23.06 9.32 -5.80
CA SER A 145 22.93 10.39 -6.79
C SER A 145 21.79 10.13 -7.79
N ALA A 146 21.28 8.88 -7.87
CA ALA A 146 20.28 8.46 -8.87
C ALA A 146 18.86 8.23 -8.31
N PHE A 147 18.68 8.10 -6.99
CA PHE A 147 17.36 7.85 -6.40
C PHE A 147 16.67 9.15 -5.98
N SER A 148 16.12 9.87 -6.95
CA SER A 148 15.28 11.04 -6.69
C SER A 148 13.91 10.62 -6.16
N PHE A 149 13.26 11.53 -5.44
CA PHE A 149 11.89 11.33 -4.98
C PHE A 149 10.91 11.10 -6.15
N ASP A 150 11.14 11.74 -7.30
CA ASP A 150 10.35 11.52 -8.52
C ASP A 150 10.49 10.09 -9.05
N ASN A 151 11.71 9.52 -9.01
CA ASN A 151 11.94 8.14 -9.39
C ASN A 151 11.23 7.18 -8.43
N ALA A 152 11.32 7.43 -7.12
CA ALA A 152 10.61 6.65 -6.11
C ALA A 152 9.09 6.65 -6.35
N LYS A 153 8.53 7.83 -6.64
CA LYS A 153 7.11 7.99 -6.95
C LYS A 153 6.70 7.24 -8.22
N LYS A 154 7.51 7.31 -9.28
CA LYS A 154 7.24 6.57 -10.52
C LYS A 154 7.28 5.06 -10.30
N ILE A 155 8.29 4.56 -9.60
CA ILE A 155 8.41 3.14 -9.23
C ILE A 155 7.19 2.71 -8.42
N TYR A 156 6.78 3.54 -7.45
CA TYR A 156 5.60 3.28 -6.64
C TYR A 156 4.35 3.20 -7.50
N GLU A 157 4.12 4.15 -8.41
CA GLU A 157 2.94 4.17 -9.29
C GLU A 157 2.90 2.94 -10.21
N ASP A 158 4.02 2.60 -10.84
CA ASP A 158 4.14 1.43 -11.72
C ASP A 158 3.93 0.11 -10.94
N ALA A 159 4.47 0.03 -9.72
CA ALA A 159 4.31 -1.13 -8.86
C ALA A 159 2.90 -1.22 -8.27
N PHE A 160 2.27 -0.08 -7.96
CA PHE A 160 0.91 -0.03 -7.46
C PHE A 160 -0.07 -0.54 -8.53
N GLU A 161 0.11 -0.14 -9.79
CA GLU A 161 -0.73 -0.63 -10.88
C GLU A 161 -0.63 -2.15 -11.05
N LYS A 162 0.60 -2.69 -11.04
CA LYS A 162 0.84 -4.15 -11.06
C LYS A 162 0.29 -4.85 -9.81
N GLY A 163 0.40 -4.18 -8.66
CA GLY A 163 0.01 -4.68 -7.35
C GLY A 163 -1.50 -4.87 -7.22
N LYS A 164 -2.33 -4.18 -8.00
CA LYS A 164 -3.80 -4.33 -7.93
C LYS A 164 -4.24 -5.76 -8.19
N SER A 165 -3.82 -6.34 -9.32
CA SER A 165 -4.17 -7.73 -9.65
C SER A 165 -3.38 -8.72 -8.82
N TYR A 166 -2.08 -8.45 -8.59
CA TYR A 166 -1.21 -9.33 -7.83
C TYR A 166 -1.71 -9.60 -6.41
N VAL A 167 -2.09 -8.53 -5.69
CA VAL A 167 -2.59 -8.61 -4.32
C VAL A 167 -4.00 -9.20 -4.28
N GLU A 168 -4.84 -8.90 -5.27
CA GLU A 168 -6.17 -9.51 -5.38
C GLU A 168 -6.07 -11.02 -5.58
N ASP A 169 -5.13 -11.49 -6.40
CA ASP A 169 -4.88 -12.92 -6.59
C ASP A 169 -4.31 -13.57 -5.33
N MET A 170 -3.40 -12.88 -4.63
CA MET A 170 -2.87 -13.32 -3.34
C MET A 170 -4.00 -13.42 -2.28
N ARG A 171 -4.93 -12.47 -2.26
CA ARG A 171 -6.12 -12.48 -1.40
C ARG A 171 -6.99 -13.71 -1.66
N LYS A 172 -7.31 -13.99 -2.92
CA LYS A 172 -8.12 -15.15 -3.31
C LYS A 172 -7.46 -16.46 -2.90
N GLN A 173 -6.14 -16.57 -3.12
CA GLN A 173 -5.35 -17.74 -2.71
C GLN A 173 -5.35 -17.90 -1.18
N ALA A 174 -5.11 -16.83 -0.43
CA ALA A 174 -5.12 -16.85 1.03
C ALA A 174 -6.50 -17.26 1.59
N ASN A 175 -7.59 -16.70 1.06
CA ASN A 175 -8.95 -17.06 1.45
C ASN A 175 -9.27 -18.52 1.16
N SER A 176 -8.85 -19.03 0.00
CA SER A 176 -9.04 -20.44 -0.40
C SER A 176 -8.27 -21.40 0.50
N ALA A 177 -7.05 -21.02 0.92
CA ALA A 177 -6.20 -21.84 1.79
C ALA A 177 -6.65 -21.83 3.26
N MET A 178 -7.22 -20.72 3.74
CA MET A 178 -7.61 -20.53 5.15
C MET A 178 -9.08 -20.83 5.45
N GLY A 179 -9.91 -21.11 4.45
CA GLY A 179 -11.32 -21.48 4.65
C GLY A 179 -12.21 -20.35 5.18
N PHE A 180 -11.78 -19.09 5.07
CA PHE A 180 -12.59 -17.94 5.42
C PHE A 180 -13.71 -17.76 4.37
N LYS A 181 -14.96 -17.72 4.82
CA LYS A 181 -16.09 -17.33 3.96
C LYS A 181 -15.90 -15.89 3.54
N GLU A 182 -16.15 -15.61 2.27
CA GLU A 182 -16.25 -14.25 1.74
C GLU A 182 -17.35 -13.50 2.48
N GLU A 183 -16.99 -12.71 3.50
CA GLU A 183 -17.81 -11.56 3.85
C GLU A 183 -17.59 -10.51 2.76
N GLU A 184 -18.37 -10.63 1.68
CA GLU A 184 -18.69 -9.50 0.83
C GLU A 184 -19.44 -8.45 1.66
N LYS A 185 -18.71 -7.66 2.46
CA LYS A 185 -19.17 -6.28 2.68
C LYS A 185 -18.91 -5.54 1.39
N LYS A 186 -19.91 -5.57 0.51
CA LYS A 186 -20.14 -4.52 -0.47
C LYS A 186 -20.03 -3.18 0.24
N SER A 187 -18.87 -2.53 0.15
CA SER A 187 -18.84 -1.08 0.10
C SER A 187 -19.42 -0.70 -1.25
N GLU A 188 -20.76 -0.69 -1.33
CA GLU A 188 -21.47 0.10 -2.31
C GLU A 188 -21.16 1.57 -2.00
N THR A 189 -20.16 2.15 -2.66
CA THR A 189 -20.29 3.55 -3.07
C THR A 189 -20.83 3.51 -4.49
N LYS A 190 -22.16 3.49 -4.59
CA LYS A 190 -22.86 3.85 -5.81
C LYS A 190 -22.50 5.31 -6.11
N GLU A 191 -21.56 5.56 -7.01
CA GLU A 191 -21.49 6.84 -7.71
C GLU A 191 -21.74 6.62 -9.20
N ASN A 192 -22.99 6.25 -9.50
CA ASN A 192 -23.64 6.73 -10.70
C ASN A 192 -25.16 6.66 -10.53
N THR A 193 -25.79 7.75 -10.12
CA THR A 193 -27.11 8.10 -10.65
C THR A 193 -27.36 9.59 -10.46
N ASN A 194 -27.48 10.26 -11.60
CA ASN A 194 -28.23 11.49 -11.80
C ASN A 194 -29.53 11.49 -10.95
N LYS A 195 -29.54 12.17 -9.79
CA LYS A 195 -30.72 12.35 -8.92
C LYS A 195 -30.71 13.71 -8.24
N ASN A 196 -31.92 14.23 -8.04
CA ASN A 196 -32.29 15.60 -7.71
C ASN A 196 -31.75 16.08 -6.33
N PRO A 197 -31.47 17.38 -6.10
CA PRO A 197 -30.79 17.91 -4.90
C PRO A 197 -31.45 17.61 -3.55
N SER A 198 -32.75 17.28 -3.50
CA SER A 198 -33.46 17.03 -2.24
C SER A 198 -33.21 15.64 -1.61
N GLN A 199 -32.63 14.69 -2.35
CA GLN A 199 -32.37 13.33 -1.85
C GLN A 199 -30.98 13.19 -1.19
N GLN A 200 -30.02 14.05 -1.52
CA GLN A 200 -28.69 14.03 -0.92
C GLN A 200 -28.66 14.55 0.53
N GLU A 201 -29.48 15.55 0.87
CA GLU A 201 -29.54 16.06 2.25
C GLU A 201 -30.11 15.01 3.21
N SER A 202 -31.20 14.34 2.81
CA SER A 202 -31.82 13.30 3.64
C SER A 202 -30.91 12.08 3.86
N GLU A 203 -30.14 11.64 2.85
CA GLU A 203 -29.15 10.56 3.01
C GLU A 203 -28.01 10.95 3.98
N ASN A 204 -27.50 12.18 3.89
CA ASN A 204 -26.47 12.69 4.81
C ASN A 204 -26.97 12.79 6.25
N VAL A 205 -28.24 13.15 6.46
CA VAL A 205 -28.84 13.22 7.80
C VAL A 205 -28.99 11.82 8.40
N ILE A 206 -29.41 10.83 7.61
CA ILE A 206 -29.57 9.43 8.06
C ILE A 206 -28.21 8.83 8.47
N GLU A 207 -27.14 9.11 7.73
CA GLU A 207 -25.79 8.64 8.07
C GLU A 207 -25.26 9.26 9.38
N LYS A 208 -25.52 10.56 9.60
CA LYS A 208 -25.20 11.23 10.87
C LYS A 208 -25.99 10.64 12.05
N LEU A 209 -27.24 10.23 11.84
CA LEU A 209 -28.08 9.58 12.86
C LEU A 209 -27.54 8.19 13.24
N GLN A 210 -27.07 7.41 12.26
CA GLN A 210 -26.42 6.11 12.51
C GLN A 210 -25.12 6.28 13.29
N THR A 211 -24.32 7.29 12.95
CA THR A 211 -23.09 7.63 13.65
C THR A 211 -23.37 8.00 15.11
N LEU A 212 -24.37 8.85 15.38
CA LEU A 212 -24.77 9.20 16.75
C LEU A 212 -25.21 7.98 17.56
N ALA A 213 -25.96 7.06 16.94
CA ALA A 213 -26.40 5.84 17.62
C ALA A 213 -25.20 4.96 18.03
N SER A 214 -24.20 4.84 17.14
CA SER A 214 -22.97 4.09 17.44
C SER A 214 -22.12 4.72 18.55
N LEU A 215 -22.09 6.06 18.65
CA LEU A 215 -21.36 6.77 19.70
C LEU A 215 -22.02 6.61 21.08
N LYS A 216 -23.36 6.60 21.12
CA LYS A 216 -24.13 6.29 22.33
C LYS A 216 -23.90 4.84 22.77
N GLU A 217 -23.96 3.88 21.86
CA GLU A 217 -23.74 2.46 22.17
C GLU A 217 -22.35 2.19 22.75
N LYS A 218 -21.34 2.94 22.26
CA LYS A 218 -19.96 2.89 22.77
C LYS A 218 -19.75 3.66 24.07
N GLY A 219 -20.79 4.27 24.65
CA GLY A 219 -20.70 5.07 25.88
C GLY A 219 -19.89 6.36 25.73
N LEU A 220 -19.65 6.82 24.50
CA LEU A 220 -18.94 8.07 24.20
C LEU A 220 -19.85 9.29 24.22
N LEU A 221 -21.17 9.06 24.19
CA LEU A 221 -22.20 10.07 24.35
C LEU A 221 -23.12 9.66 25.51
N THR A 222 -23.49 10.65 26.31
CA THR A 222 -24.58 10.51 27.28
C THR A 222 -25.93 10.41 26.56
N GLU A 223 -26.97 9.90 27.23
CA GLU A 223 -28.32 9.82 26.66
C GLU A 223 -28.82 11.21 26.29
N GLU A 224 -28.54 12.20 27.13
CA GLU A 224 -28.95 13.59 26.96
C GLU A 224 -28.32 14.22 25.70
N GLU A 225 -26.99 14.07 25.53
CA GLU A 225 -26.27 14.57 24.35
C GLU A 225 -26.72 13.87 23.06
N PHE A 226 -27.08 12.59 23.15
CA PHE A 226 -27.60 11.84 22.01
C PHE A 226 -28.97 12.37 21.58
N GLN A 227 -29.89 12.59 22.52
CA GLN A 227 -31.23 13.09 22.21
C GLN A 227 -31.18 14.52 21.65
N GLU A 228 -30.34 15.39 22.20
CA GLU A 228 -30.17 16.76 21.72
C GLU A 228 -29.67 16.79 20.27
N LYS A 229 -28.58 16.05 19.98
CA LYS A 229 -27.99 16.01 18.62
C LYS A 229 -28.88 15.29 17.62
N ARG A 230 -29.58 14.23 18.04
CA ARG A 230 -30.57 13.53 17.21
C ARG A 230 -31.72 14.45 16.82
N LYS A 231 -32.25 15.23 17.77
CA LYS A 231 -33.32 16.19 17.51
C LYS A 231 -32.87 17.26 16.51
N LYS A 232 -31.69 17.83 16.71
CA LYS A 232 -31.12 18.85 15.79
C LYS A 232 -30.97 18.34 14.35
N LEU A 233 -30.54 17.09 14.19
CA LEU A 233 -30.42 16.48 12.86
C LEU A 233 -31.78 16.19 12.21
N LEU A 234 -32.80 15.85 13.01
CA LEU A 234 -34.16 15.63 12.49
C LEU A 234 -34.85 16.95 12.07
N GLU A 235 -34.37 18.09 12.57
CA GLU A 235 -34.84 19.43 12.15
C GLU A 235 -34.17 19.89 10.84
N GLU A 236 -33.09 19.23 10.40
CA GLU A 236 -32.40 19.48 9.11
C GLU A 236 -33.01 18.66 7.93
N LEU A 237 -34.03 17.85 8.19
CA LEU A 237 -34.79 17.05 7.21
C LEU A 237 -36.07 17.78 6.75
#